data_AF-A0AAD8FD77-F1
#
_entry.id   AF-A0AAD8FD77-F1
#
_cell.length_a   1.000
_cell.length_b   1.000
_cell.length_c   1.000
_cell.angle_alpha   90.00
_cell.angle_beta   90.00
_cell.angle_gamma   90.00
#
_symmetry.space_group_name_H-M   'P 1'
#
loop_
_entity.id
_entity.type
_entity.pdbx_description
1 polymer ?
#
loop_
_entity_poly.entity_id
_entity_poly.type
_entity_poly.pdbx_seq_one_letter_code
_entity_poly.pdbx_strand_id
1 'polypeptide(L)'
;MANTVVTKYIECPNLNVFIIKYFFIRNENIKEEISVSKPWLEVLQLVVENVREHHDNGGDLVQAEDVISLLRSFCSDNTIEVPHRLNVLKVLEKSFDLSECDKILLTLYRTQALVSIAWPNTQVNENKINTEESRMQFFSHLLDNSKNKEDYVTLSRLLILWPPVSDTYSLSLESNPLLKVFHSVLLTQDQEAGEIINTIIKQECSHFPLDYKCTEHMIELLCKQNLPIASVKLALRSSHEKLIKQSINLLSNQTQGIDDVDLLQLILSNKLAPQVVSMPVFSHLITYVLQCQGQPESPEYLNPSMIAAQLAEAGFQAEAGSLLLQAKSSHSIVLTFNSALVSVSHWLKKL
;
A
#
# COMPACT_ATOMS: atom_id res chain seq x y z
N MET A 1 38.92 37.55 4.04
CA MET A 1 37.65 38.07 3.47
C MET A 1 37.04 37.00 2.57
N ALA A 2 36.51 35.93 3.17
CA ALA A 2 35.76 34.89 2.48
C ALA A 2 34.27 35.15 2.75
N ASN A 3 33.73 36.13 2.01
CA ASN A 3 32.30 36.26 1.83
C ASN A 3 31.86 35.19 0.83
N THR A 4 30.61 34.74 0.98
CA THR A 4 29.82 34.09 -0.07
C THR A 4 30.05 32.59 -0.28
N VAL A 5 29.61 31.71 0.63
CA VAL A 5 28.93 30.41 0.30
C VAL A 5 28.27 29.85 1.57
N VAL A 6 27.16 30.42 2.06
CA VAL A 6 26.14 29.65 2.83
C VAL A 6 24.76 30.24 2.54
N THR A 7 24.50 30.54 1.27
CA THR A 7 23.21 31.04 0.79
C THR A 7 22.67 30.04 -0.20
N LYS A 8 22.12 28.93 0.33
CA LYS A 8 21.19 27.98 -0.30
C LYS A 8 21.16 26.69 0.53
N TYR A 9 20.60 26.76 1.74
CA TYR A 9 19.97 25.59 2.35
C TYR A 9 18.48 25.90 2.43
N ILE A 10 17.74 25.10 1.69
CA ILE A 10 16.38 25.33 1.23
C ILE A 10 15.39 24.94 2.34
N GLU A 11 14.47 25.87 2.64
CA GLU A 11 13.08 25.70 3.09
C GLU A 11 12.61 25.65 4.56
N CYS A 12 13.43 25.80 5.61
CA CYS A 12 12.85 26.17 6.93
C CYS A 12 13.82 26.88 7.91
N PRO A 13 13.66 28.20 8.15
CA PRO A 13 14.57 28.99 9.00
C PRO A 13 14.67 28.50 10.45
N ASN A 14 13.57 27.98 11.01
CA ASN A 14 13.50 27.60 12.43
C ASN A 14 14.21 26.26 12.72
N LEU A 15 14.24 25.34 11.76
CA LEU A 15 14.92 24.04 11.91
C LEU A 15 16.44 24.19 11.84
N ASN A 16 16.95 25.19 11.10
CA ASN A 16 18.37 25.51 11.03
C ASN A 16 18.96 25.86 12.40
N VAL A 17 18.21 26.56 13.26
CA VAL A 17 18.67 26.91 14.61
C VAL A 17 18.82 25.69 15.50
N PHE A 18 17.95 24.68 15.35
CA PHE A 18 18.02 23.41 16.08
C PHE A 18 19.23 22.58 15.68
N ILE A 19 19.39 22.37 14.37
CA ILE A 19 20.52 21.70 13.75
C ILE A 19 21.81 22.34 14.26
N ILE A 20 21.92 23.68 14.16
CA ILE A 20 23.09 24.43 14.62
C ILE A 20 23.34 24.27 16.13
N LYS A 21 22.31 24.28 16.98
CA LYS A 21 22.46 24.09 18.44
C LYS A 21 22.91 22.67 18.80
N TYR A 22 22.36 21.64 18.16
CA TYR A 22 22.78 20.26 18.37
C TYR A 22 24.23 20.02 17.92
N PHE A 23 24.63 20.57 16.76
CA PHE A 23 26.01 20.52 16.28
C PHE A 23 26.99 21.30 17.17
N PHE A 24 26.52 22.27 17.96
CA PHE A 24 27.35 22.98 18.92
C PHE A 24 27.61 22.18 20.20
N ILE A 25 26.73 21.24 20.56
CA ILE A 25 26.86 20.39 21.75
C ILE A 25 27.86 19.24 21.48
N ARG A 26 27.90 18.72 20.25
CA ARG A 26 28.84 17.67 19.84
C ARG A 26 30.16 18.29 19.34
N ASN A 27 30.97 18.80 20.28
CA ASN A 27 32.36 19.18 20.01
C ASN A 27 33.16 17.93 19.55
N GLU A 28 33.19 17.68 18.24
CA GLU A 28 34.35 17.21 17.44
C GLU A 28 33.91 16.68 16.05
N ASN A 29 34.49 17.28 15.00
CA ASN A 29 34.81 16.68 13.68
C ASN A 29 33.72 15.99 12.83
N ILE A 30 32.52 16.58 12.68
CA ILE A 30 31.56 16.19 11.62
C ILE A 30 31.29 17.35 10.65
N LYS A 31 32.27 18.25 10.44
CA LYS A 31 32.22 19.17 9.29
C LYS A 31 32.44 18.43 7.95
N GLU A 32 32.94 17.20 7.98
CA GLU A 32 33.23 16.41 6.77
C GLU A 32 32.09 15.47 6.35
N GLU A 33 31.19 15.07 7.27
CA GLU A 33 30.20 14.01 6.99
C GLU A 33 28.83 14.52 6.51
N ILE A 34 28.49 15.79 6.77
CA ILE A 34 27.32 16.45 6.15
C ILE A 34 27.81 17.22 4.95
N SER A 35 28.32 16.46 3.97
CA SER A 35 28.48 16.97 2.62
C SER A 35 27.12 17.46 2.10
N VAL A 36 27.15 18.54 1.31
CA VAL A 36 26.06 19.47 0.94
C VAL A 36 24.87 18.83 0.16
N SER A 37 24.69 17.52 0.21
CA SER A 37 23.82 16.76 -0.68
C SER A 37 22.62 16.07 -0.02
N LYS A 38 22.50 16.01 1.31
CA LYS A 38 21.39 15.29 1.95
C LYS A 38 20.14 16.18 2.15
N PRO A 39 18.94 15.72 1.77
CA PRO A 39 17.67 16.39 2.08
C PRO A 39 17.53 16.73 3.58
N TRP A 40 16.89 17.86 3.90
CA TRP A 40 16.74 18.33 5.30
C TRP A 40 16.05 17.30 6.20
N LEU A 41 15.14 16.49 5.63
CA LEU A 41 14.42 15.45 6.36
C LEU A 41 15.35 14.30 6.78
N GLU A 42 16.34 13.95 5.96
CA GLU A 42 17.35 12.94 6.30
C GLU A 42 18.27 13.46 7.41
N VAL A 43 18.61 14.74 7.39
CA VAL A 43 19.38 15.38 8.46
C VAL A 43 18.58 15.37 9.76
N LEU A 44 17.30 15.73 9.73
CA LEU A 44 16.42 15.67 10.90
C LEU A 44 16.30 14.24 11.44
N GLN A 45 16.09 13.26 10.57
CA GLN A 45 16.02 11.85 10.96
C GLN A 45 17.32 11.39 11.65
N LEU A 46 18.48 11.75 11.08
CA LEU A 46 19.78 11.45 11.68
C LEU A 46 19.93 12.10 13.07
N VAL A 47 19.54 13.36 13.25
CA VAL A 47 19.59 14.02 14.56
C VAL A 47 18.69 13.32 15.58
N VAL A 48 17.46 13.00 15.18
CA VAL A 48 16.48 12.33 16.03
C VAL A 48 16.94 10.93 16.44
N GLU A 49 17.48 10.15 15.51
CA GLU A 49 18.04 8.81 15.78
C GLU A 49 19.24 8.87 16.72
N ASN A 50 20.14 9.84 16.53
CA ASN A 50 21.30 10.03 17.43
C ASN A 50 20.87 10.45 18.85
N VAL A 51 19.83 11.29 18.99
CA VAL A 51 19.33 11.68 20.32
C VAL A 51 18.72 10.49 21.04
N ARG A 52 17.95 9.65 20.33
CA ARG A 52 17.42 8.39 20.88
C ARG A 52 18.56 7.48 21.35
N GLU A 53 19.55 7.24 20.50
CA GLU A 53 20.70 6.39 20.85
C GLU A 53 21.50 6.94 22.04
N HIS A 54 21.69 8.26 22.12
CA HIS A 54 22.35 8.90 23.26
C HIS A 54 21.56 8.70 24.56
N HIS A 55 20.22 8.83 24.50
CA HIS A 55 19.35 8.60 25.64
C HIS A 55 19.36 7.12 26.08
N ASP A 56 19.27 6.19 25.14
CA ASP A 56 19.33 4.74 25.41
C ASP A 56 20.66 4.32 26.06
N ASN A 57 21.75 5.01 25.72
CA ASN A 57 23.08 4.83 26.31
C ASN A 57 23.26 5.56 27.67
N GLY A 58 22.18 6.12 28.25
CA GLY A 58 22.19 6.75 29.57
C GLY A 58 22.73 8.19 29.58
N GLY A 59 22.85 8.84 28.43
CA GLY A 59 23.29 10.23 28.32
C GLY A 59 22.17 11.23 28.67
N ASP A 60 22.54 12.35 29.31
CA ASP A 60 21.57 13.31 29.87
C ASP A 60 21.60 14.72 29.25
N LEU A 61 22.54 14.98 28.33
CA LEU A 61 22.77 16.28 27.67
C LEU A 61 21.60 16.82 26.84
N VAL A 62 20.87 15.95 26.13
CA VAL A 62 19.70 16.30 25.31
C VAL A 62 18.67 15.19 25.51
N GLN A 63 17.51 15.52 26.04
CA GLN A 63 16.41 14.58 26.25
C GLN A 63 15.50 14.51 25.02
N ALA A 64 14.81 13.38 24.86
CA ALA A 64 13.78 13.24 23.83
C ALA A 64 12.72 14.36 23.91
N GLU A 65 12.33 14.76 25.13
CA GLU A 65 11.34 15.84 25.34
C GLU A 65 11.86 17.22 24.88
N ASP A 66 13.17 17.49 24.94
CA ASP A 66 13.74 18.75 24.44
C ASP A 66 13.60 18.85 22.92
N VAL A 67 13.77 17.71 22.23
CA VAL A 67 13.61 17.62 20.77
C VAL A 67 12.14 17.69 20.39
N ILE A 68 11.28 16.93 21.08
CA ILE A 68 9.84 16.91 20.83
C ILE A 68 9.23 18.29 21.07
N SER A 69 9.54 18.96 22.19
CA SER A 69 8.99 20.29 22.52
C SER A 69 9.35 21.36 21.49
N LEU A 70 10.57 21.32 20.96
CA LEU A 70 10.97 22.22 19.89
C LEU A 70 10.24 21.92 18.58
N LEU A 71 10.14 20.66 18.20
CA LEU A 71 9.45 20.27 16.98
C LEU A 71 7.93 20.44 17.08
N ARG A 72 7.35 20.40 18.29
CA ARG A 72 5.97 20.85 18.55
C ARG A 72 5.81 22.31 18.16
N SER A 73 6.73 23.19 18.59
CA SER A 73 6.66 24.63 18.24
C SER A 73 6.72 24.86 16.72
N PHE A 74 7.49 24.04 16.00
CA PHE A 74 7.51 24.02 14.55
C PHE A 74 6.17 23.55 13.95
N CYS A 75 5.60 22.45 14.47
CA CYS A 75 4.32 21.93 13.97
C CYS A 75 3.13 22.87 14.26
N SER A 76 3.18 23.61 15.36
CA SER A 76 2.16 24.61 15.72
C SER A 76 2.22 25.90 14.89
N ASP A 77 3.27 26.10 14.09
CA ASP A 77 3.40 27.27 13.22
C ASP A 77 2.49 27.12 11.98
N ASN A 78 1.42 27.92 11.94
CA ASN A 78 0.44 27.93 10.85
C ASN A 78 0.98 28.53 9.55
N THR A 79 2.15 29.18 9.57
CA THR A 79 2.82 29.67 8.34
C THR A 79 3.52 28.55 7.57
N ILE A 80 3.77 27.40 8.22
CA ILE A 80 4.43 26.25 7.63
C ILE A 80 3.39 25.36 6.94
N GLU A 81 3.69 24.90 5.73
CA GLU A 81 2.76 24.03 5.01
C GLU A 81 2.56 22.67 5.71
N VAL A 82 1.35 22.12 5.58
CA VAL A 82 0.96 20.84 6.19
C VAL A 82 1.91 19.66 5.83
N PRO A 83 2.40 19.51 4.57
CA PRO A 83 3.31 18.41 4.23
C PRO A 83 4.61 18.43 5.04
N HIS A 84 5.18 19.60 5.29
CA HIS A 84 6.42 19.77 6.05
C HIS A 84 6.21 19.39 7.52
N ARG A 85 5.11 19.86 8.13
CA ARG A 85 4.73 19.52 9.51
C ARG A 85 4.46 18.02 9.66
N LEU A 86 3.78 17.41 8.69
CA LEU A 86 3.52 15.98 8.66
C LEU A 86 4.80 15.15 8.56
N ASN A 87 5.77 15.57 7.73
CA ASN A 87 7.05 14.88 7.60
C ASN A 87 7.84 14.89 8.92
N VAL A 88 7.86 16.01 9.64
CA VAL A 88 8.49 16.10 10.97
C VAL A 88 7.82 15.14 11.96
N LEU A 89 6.49 15.16 12.07
CA LEU A 89 5.79 14.30 13.02
C LEU A 89 5.94 12.80 12.70
N LYS A 90 6.03 12.42 11.41
CA LYS A 90 6.34 11.04 11.01
C LYS A 90 7.74 10.60 11.44
N VAL A 91 8.72 11.49 11.40
CA VAL A 91 10.08 11.18 11.91
C VAL A 91 10.06 10.98 13.42
N LEU A 92 9.28 11.80 14.14
CA LEU A 92 9.15 11.67 15.59
C LEU A 92 8.39 10.42 16.01
N GLU A 93 7.28 10.09 15.35
CA GLU A 93 6.51 8.86 15.62
C GLU A 93 7.34 7.58 15.49
N LYS A 94 8.30 7.56 14.55
CA LYS A 94 9.20 6.41 14.36
C LYS A 94 10.29 6.30 15.43
N SER A 95 10.55 7.38 16.16
CA SER A 95 11.77 7.51 16.95
C SER A 95 11.53 7.76 18.44
N PHE A 96 10.35 8.25 18.80
CA PHE A 96 9.99 8.56 20.18
C PHE A 96 8.54 8.16 20.48
N ASP A 97 8.26 7.90 21.75
CA ASP A 97 6.89 7.75 22.24
C ASP A 97 6.21 9.13 22.29
N LEU A 98 5.29 9.36 21.35
CA LEU A 98 4.55 10.60 21.25
C LEU A 98 3.50 10.73 22.37
N SER A 99 3.31 11.96 22.87
CA SER A 99 2.21 12.27 23.79
C SER A 99 0.85 12.16 23.09
N GLU A 100 -0.24 12.05 23.86
CA GLU A 100 -1.59 12.02 23.28
C GLU A 100 -1.93 13.28 22.46
N CYS A 101 -1.46 14.45 22.89
CA CYS A 101 -1.60 15.69 22.13
C CYS A 101 -0.88 15.62 20.77
N ASP A 102 0.32 15.04 20.73
CA ASP A 102 1.10 14.88 19.50
C ASP A 102 0.44 13.88 18.54
N LYS A 103 -0.14 12.80 19.07
CA LYS A 103 -0.90 11.82 18.27
C LYS A 103 -2.15 12.44 17.65
N ILE A 104 -2.85 13.32 18.38
CA ILE A 104 -4.00 14.08 17.85
C ILE A 104 -3.55 15.01 16.71
N LEU A 105 -2.47 15.78 16.91
CA LEU A 105 -1.92 16.66 15.87
C LEU A 105 -1.44 15.88 14.63
N LEU A 106 -0.79 14.75 14.83
CA LEU A 106 -0.37 13.87 13.73
C LEU A 106 -1.59 13.37 12.94
N THR A 107 -2.64 12.94 13.65
CA THR A 107 -3.91 12.53 13.03
C THR A 107 -4.53 13.71 12.25
N LEU A 108 -4.47 14.93 12.77
CA LEU A 108 -4.95 16.15 12.11
C LEU A 108 -4.25 16.39 10.78
N TYR A 109 -2.92 16.45 10.79
CA TYR A 109 -2.16 16.78 9.60
C TYR A 109 -2.22 15.67 8.55
N ARG A 110 -2.27 14.40 8.97
CA ARG A 110 -2.55 13.26 8.06
C ARG A 110 -3.90 13.41 7.39
N THR A 111 -4.93 13.72 8.18
CA THR A 111 -6.30 13.90 7.68
C THR A 111 -6.39 15.11 6.75
N GLN A 112 -5.79 16.25 7.11
CA GLN A 112 -5.73 17.45 6.26
C GLN A 112 -5.03 17.17 4.93
N ALA A 113 -3.89 16.47 4.95
CA ALA A 113 -3.14 16.16 3.74
C ALA A 113 -3.94 15.31 2.76
N LEU A 114 -4.74 14.35 3.24
CA LEU A 114 -5.58 13.51 2.39
C LEU A 114 -6.87 14.21 1.97
N VAL A 115 -7.56 14.87 2.91
CA VAL A 115 -8.85 15.53 2.65
C VAL A 115 -8.68 16.73 1.71
N SER A 116 -7.60 17.50 1.82
CA SER A 116 -7.37 18.64 0.91
C SER A 116 -7.22 18.23 -0.56
N ILE A 117 -6.80 16.99 -0.83
CA ILE A 117 -6.65 16.45 -2.18
C ILE A 117 -8.00 15.97 -2.71
N ALA A 118 -8.72 15.14 -1.94
CA ALA A 118 -9.98 14.53 -2.38
C ALA A 118 -11.20 15.46 -2.22
N TRP A 119 -11.24 16.29 -1.18
CA TRP A 119 -12.29 17.28 -0.92
C TRP A 119 -11.70 18.67 -0.60
N PRO A 120 -11.23 19.42 -1.62
CA PRO A 120 -10.55 20.71 -1.41
C PRO A 120 -11.35 21.76 -0.63
N ASN A 121 -12.68 21.68 -0.67
CA ASN A 121 -13.58 22.62 0.02
C ASN A 121 -13.88 22.22 1.49
N THR A 122 -13.35 21.09 1.96
CA THR A 122 -13.62 20.57 3.30
C THR A 122 -12.55 20.98 4.28
N GLN A 123 -12.91 21.80 5.27
CA GLN A 123 -12.01 22.17 6.36
C GLN A 123 -11.92 21.05 7.42
N VAL A 124 -10.69 20.70 7.81
CA VAL A 124 -10.40 19.73 8.87
C VAL A 124 -9.77 20.46 10.05
N ASN A 125 -10.42 20.38 11.20
CA ASN A 125 -10.00 21.01 12.45
C ASN A 125 -9.90 19.96 13.55
N GLU A 126 -9.21 20.27 14.64
CA GLU A 126 -8.99 19.35 15.77
C GLU A 126 -10.30 18.79 16.36
N ASN A 127 -11.35 19.62 16.45
CA ASN A 127 -12.67 19.20 16.94
C ASN A 127 -13.33 18.09 16.11
N LYS A 128 -12.89 17.88 14.87
CA LYS A 128 -13.42 16.81 13.99
C LYS A 128 -12.70 15.48 14.17
N ILE A 129 -11.59 15.45 14.91
CA ILE A 129 -10.70 14.28 14.99
C ILE A 129 -10.30 13.86 16.41
N ASN A 130 -10.48 14.74 17.39
CA ASN A 130 -9.99 14.58 18.76
C ASN A 130 -10.63 13.40 19.49
N THR A 131 -11.88 13.07 19.16
CA THR A 131 -12.60 11.91 19.71
C THR A 131 -12.96 10.92 18.62
N GLU A 132 -13.17 9.66 18.99
CA GLU A 132 -13.64 8.63 18.06
C GLU A 132 -15.00 8.99 17.46
N GLU A 133 -15.93 9.50 18.27
CA GLU A 133 -17.25 9.92 17.80
C GLU A 133 -17.15 11.03 16.74
N SER A 134 -16.35 12.06 17.01
CA SER A 134 -16.11 13.15 16.06
C SER A 134 -15.48 12.63 14.76
N ARG A 135 -14.53 11.69 14.85
CA ARG A 135 -13.95 11.03 13.67
C ARG A 135 -15.00 10.29 12.85
N MET A 136 -15.87 9.50 13.48
CA MET A 136 -16.91 8.73 12.78
C MET A 136 -17.99 9.64 12.17
N GLN A 137 -18.35 10.73 12.84
CA GLN A 137 -19.26 11.74 12.28
C GLN A 137 -18.63 12.43 11.06
N PHE A 138 -17.36 12.80 11.15
CA PHE A 138 -16.64 13.41 10.04
C PHE A 138 -16.46 12.44 8.86
N PHE A 139 -16.15 11.18 9.14
CA PHE A 139 -16.09 10.12 8.13
C PHE A 139 -17.41 9.94 7.40
N SER A 140 -18.53 9.90 8.14
CA SER A 140 -19.86 9.76 7.54
C SER A 140 -20.16 10.94 6.61
N HIS A 141 -19.82 12.17 7.03
CA HIS A 141 -19.96 13.34 6.18
C HIS A 141 -19.11 13.28 4.90
N LEU A 142 -17.87 12.79 4.96
CA LEU A 142 -17.04 12.61 3.78
C LEU A 142 -17.60 11.52 2.85
N LEU A 143 -18.10 10.42 3.43
CA LEU A 143 -18.73 9.32 2.69
C LEU A 143 -19.95 9.79 1.90
N ASP A 144 -20.82 10.59 2.51
CA ASP A 144 -22.02 11.14 1.85
C ASP A 144 -21.67 12.08 0.68
N ASN A 145 -20.49 12.70 0.72
CA ASN A 145 -20.00 13.59 -0.32
C ASN A 145 -19.05 12.92 -1.33
N SER A 146 -18.82 11.60 -1.19
CA SER A 146 -17.95 10.84 -2.08
C SER A 146 -18.69 10.44 -3.36
N LYS A 147 -18.03 10.59 -4.51
CA LYS A 147 -18.63 10.25 -5.81
C LYS A 147 -17.70 9.45 -6.69
N ASN A 148 -16.40 9.67 -6.59
CA ASN A 148 -15.41 9.08 -7.48
C ASN A 148 -14.64 7.96 -6.79
N LYS A 149 -14.01 7.09 -7.59
CA LYS A 149 -13.12 6.03 -7.11
C LYS A 149 -12.06 6.54 -6.12
N GLU A 150 -11.41 7.65 -6.45
CA GLU A 150 -10.33 8.24 -5.63
C GLU A 150 -10.80 8.68 -4.25
N ASP A 151 -12.06 9.11 -4.13
CA ASP A 151 -12.67 9.52 -2.87
C ASP A 151 -12.76 8.30 -1.92
N TYR A 152 -13.24 7.17 -2.44
CA TYR A 152 -13.38 5.93 -1.66
C TYR A 152 -12.05 5.29 -1.28
N VAL A 153 -11.04 5.36 -2.16
CA VAL A 153 -9.67 4.95 -1.83
C VAL A 153 -9.11 5.85 -0.72
N THR A 154 -9.30 7.16 -0.83
CA THR A 154 -8.85 8.13 0.19
C THR A 154 -9.56 7.92 1.53
N LEU A 155 -10.87 7.65 1.53
CA LEU A 155 -11.64 7.31 2.73
C LEU A 155 -11.11 6.06 3.42
N SER A 156 -10.81 5.02 2.65
CA SER A 156 -10.29 3.76 3.18
C SER A 156 -8.91 3.97 3.82
N ARG A 157 -8.05 4.76 3.17
CA ARG A 157 -6.75 5.16 3.71
C ARG A 157 -6.85 5.97 5.00
N LEU A 158 -7.86 6.86 5.11
CA LEU A 158 -8.11 7.60 6.35
C LEU A 158 -8.40 6.67 7.52
N LEU A 159 -9.22 5.62 7.32
CA LEU A 159 -9.53 4.65 8.36
C LEU A 159 -8.29 3.89 8.86
N ILE A 160 -7.32 3.63 7.98
CA ILE A 160 -6.07 2.96 8.34
C ILE A 160 -5.11 3.88 9.10
N LEU A 161 -5.08 5.17 8.73
CA LEU A 161 -4.20 6.15 9.37
C LEU A 161 -4.74 6.70 10.69
N TRP A 162 -6.04 6.57 10.92
CA TRP A 162 -6.66 6.95 12.18
C TRP A 162 -6.38 5.94 13.29
N PRO A 163 -6.46 6.38 14.57
CA PRO A 163 -6.45 5.44 15.68
C PRO A 163 -7.53 4.36 15.50
N PRO A 164 -7.24 3.11 15.86
CA PRO A 164 -8.16 2.00 15.65
C PRO A 164 -9.50 2.29 16.33
N VAL A 165 -10.58 2.02 15.61
CA VAL A 165 -11.93 2.22 16.12
C VAL A 165 -12.25 1.12 17.12
N SER A 166 -12.94 1.48 18.19
CA SER A 166 -13.39 0.55 19.23
C SER A 166 -14.14 -0.65 18.67
N ASP A 167 -14.12 -1.76 19.43
CA ASP A 167 -14.75 -3.03 19.05
C ASP A 167 -16.26 -2.91 18.76
N THR A 168 -16.90 -1.89 19.30
CA THR A 168 -18.29 -1.50 19.03
C THR A 168 -18.58 -1.27 17.54
N TYR A 169 -17.63 -0.65 16.83
CA TYR A 169 -17.75 -0.37 15.41
C TYR A 169 -17.12 -1.48 14.55
N SER A 170 -16.03 -2.10 14.99
CA SER A 170 -15.30 -3.09 14.19
C SER A 170 -16.04 -4.42 14.06
N LEU A 171 -16.69 -4.89 15.13
CA LEU A 171 -17.37 -6.19 15.19
C LEU A 171 -18.80 -6.17 14.64
N SER A 172 -19.40 -4.98 14.54
CA SER A 172 -20.77 -4.81 14.04
C SER A 172 -20.76 -4.62 12.53
N LEU A 173 -21.44 -5.51 11.79
CA LEU A 173 -21.54 -5.45 10.33
C LEU A 173 -22.15 -4.13 9.83
N GLU A 174 -23.08 -3.55 10.58
CA GLU A 174 -23.78 -2.31 10.20
C GLU A 174 -22.99 -1.04 10.54
N SER A 175 -22.16 -1.12 11.59
CA SER A 175 -21.40 0.02 12.09
C SER A 175 -19.97 0.07 11.59
N ASN A 176 -19.48 -1.02 10.97
CA ASN A 176 -18.12 -1.11 10.45
C ASN A 176 -17.89 -0.06 9.36
N PRO A 177 -16.94 0.87 9.56
CA PRO A 177 -16.76 2.00 8.65
C PRO A 177 -16.27 1.56 7.27
N LEU A 178 -15.47 0.49 7.18
CA LEU A 178 -14.99 -0.04 5.90
C LEU A 178 -16.13 -0.71 5.12
N LEU A 179 -17.01 -1.45 5.81
CA LEU A 179 -18.22 -1.99 5.18
C LEU A 179 -19.15 -0.87 4.69
N LYS A 180 -19.26 0.25 5.42
CA LYS A 180 -20.00 1.43 4.95
C LYS A 180 -19.42 2.03 3.66
N VAL A 181 -18.09 2.08 3.52
CA VAL A 181 -17.45 2.47 2.24
C VAL A 181 -17.91 1.52 1.14
N PHE A 182 -17.80 0.21 1.36
CA PHE A 182 -18.14 -0.77 0.34
C PHE A 182 -19.63 -0.75 -0.03
N HIS A 183 -20.52 -0.58 0.94
CA HIS A 183 -21.95 -0.39 0.69
C HIS A 183 -22.21 0.86 -0.15
N SER A 184 -21.58 1.99 0.18
CA SER A 184 -21.70 3.23 -0.60
C SER A 184 -21.20 3.05 -2.04
N VAL A 185 -20.07 2.37 -2.22
CA VAL A 185 -19.53 2.02 -3.54
C VAL A 185 -20.53 1.18 -4.34
N LEU A 186 -21.10 0.11 -3.75
CA LEU A 186 -22.09 -0.74 -4.41
C LEU A 186 -23.39 -0.01 -4.78
N LEU A 187 -23.77 1.03 -4.03
CA LEU A 187 -24.96 1.82 -4.30
C LEU A 187 -24.73 2.91 -5.37
N THR A 188 -23.50 3.42 -5.46
CA THR A 188 -23.16 4.59 -6.29
C THR A 188 -22.51 4.19 -7.61
N GLN A 189 -21.78 3.08 -7.63
CA GLN A 189 -20.99 2.60 -8.75
C GLN A 189 -21.53 1.23 -9.15
N ASP A 190 -22.25 1.14 -10.27
CA ASP A 190 -22.91 -0.11 -10.69
C ASP A 190 -21.88 -1.18 -11.11
N GLN A 191 -21.33 -1.05 -12.33
CA GLN A 191 -20.40 -2.04 -12.88
C GLN A 191 -18.97 -1.91 -12.34
N GLU A 192 -18.55 -0.70 -11.95
CA GLU A 192 -17.18 -0.43 -11.47
C GLU A 192 -16.99 -0.75 -9.98
N ALA A 193 -18.06 -0.98 -9.21
CA ALA A 193 -17.96 -1.24 -7.77
C ALA A 193 -17.00 -2.39 -7.46
N GLY A 194 -17.07 -3.47 -8.24
CA GLY A 194 -16.22 -4.64 -8.05
C GLY A 194 -14.73 -4.32 -8.20
N GLU A 195 -14.36 -3.44 -9.12
CA GLU A 195 -12.97 -3.01 -9.35
C GLU A 195 -12.49 -2.03 -8.27
N ILE A 196 -13.34 -1.08 -7.87
CA ILE A 196 -13.04 -0.11 -6.82
C ILE A 196 -12.80 -0.84 -5.49
N ILE A 197 -13.69 -1.77 -5.12
CA ILE A 197 -13.55 -2.58 -3.90
C ILE A 197 -12.26 -3.40 -3.94
N ASN A 198 -11.95 -4.06 -5.05
CA ASN A 198 -10.70 -4.81 -5.19
C ASN A 198 -9.46 -3.91 -5.14
N THR A 199 -9.53 -2.70 -5.69
CA THR A 199 -8.45 -1.71 -5.61
C THR A 199 -8.20 -1.32 -4.15
N ILE A 200 -9.26 -1.01 -3.40
CA ILE A 200 -9.19 -0.68 -1.98
C ILE A 200 -8.58 -1.85 -1.19
N ILE A 201 -9.04 -3.08 -1.42
CA ILE A 201 -8.51 -4.25 -0.69
C ILE A 201 -7.03 -4.46 -1.02
N LYS A 202 -6.65 -4.34 -2.29
CA LYS A 202 -5.26 -4.54 -2.75
C LYS A 202 -4.31 -3.48 -2.17
N GLN A 203 -4.73 -2.22 -2.16
CA GLN A 203 -3.87 -1.11 -1.75
C GLN A 203 -3.84 -0.89 -0.24
N GLU A 204 -4.99 -1.02 0.41
CA GLU A 204 -5.21 -0.49 1.75
C GLU A 204 -5.35 -1.62 2.80
N CYS A 205 -6.02 -2.74 2.48
CA CYS A 205 -6.27 -3.81 3.46
C CYS A 205 -5.05 -4.69 3.82
N SER A 206 -3.86 -4.44 3.24
CA SER A 206 -2.61 -5.10 3.68
C SER A 206 -2.26 -4.78 5.15
N HIS A 207 -2.66 -3.59 5.62
CA HIS A 207 -2.39 -3.13 6.99
C HIS A 207 -3.59 -3.24 7.93
N PHE A 208 -4.80 -3.42 7.37
CA PHE A 208 -6.05 -3.59 8.12
C PHE A 208 -6.84 -4.78 7.56
N PRO A 209 -6.54 -6.01 8.03
CA PRO A 209 -7.18 -7.20 7.50
C PRO A 209 -8.67 -7.23 7.91
N LEU A 210 -9.52 -7.53 6.94
CA LEU A 210 -10.94 -7.78 7.19
C LEU A 210 -11.12 -9.07 7.99
N ASP A 211 -11.98 -9.04 9.00
CA ASP A 211 -12.38 -10.25 9.72
C ASP A 211 -13.16 -11.21 8.81
N TYR A 212 -13.19 -12.49 9.18
CA TYR A 212 -13.89 -13.56 8.46
C TYR A 212 -15.35 -13.19 8.18
N LYS A 213 -16.08 -12.72 9.20
CA LYS A 213 -17.51 -12.38 9.07
C LYS A 213 -17.74 -11.20 8.13
N CYS A 214 -16.86 -10.21 8.17
CA CYS A 214 -16.93 -9.05 7.27
C CYS A 214 -16.65 -9.46 5.83
N THR A 215 -15.66 -10.34 5.63
CA THR A 215 -15.29 -10.85 4.31
C THR A 215 -16.40 -11.73 3.72
N GLU A 216 -16.98 -12.64 4.52
CA GLU A 216 -18.11 -13.47 4.14
C GLU A 216 -19.32 -12.61 3.72
N HIS A 217 -19.67 -11.62 4.53
CA HIS A 217 -20.76 -10.68 4.21
C HIS A 217 -20.50 -9.91 2.90
N MET A 218 -19.27 -9.46 2.68
CA MET A 218 -18.89 -8.77 1.45
C MET A 218 -18.96 -9.65 0.20
N ILE A 219 -18.55 -10.91 0.31
CA ILE A 219 -18.71 -11.90 -0.76
C ILE A 219 -20.20 -12.07 -1.10
N GLU A 220 -21.06 -12.22 -0.08
CA GLU A 220 -22.50 -12.34 -0.29
C GLU A 220 -23.10 -11.11 -1.00
N LEU A 221 -22.69 -9.90 -0.61
CA LEU A 221 -23.16 -8.65 -1.23
C LEU A 221 -22.74 -8.53 -2.69
N LEU A 222 -21.47 -8.81 -2.99
CA LEU A 222 -20.95 -8.77 -4.36
C LEU A 222 -21.64 -9.82 -5.24
N CYS A 223 -21.91 -11.02 -4.71
CA CYS A 223 -22.68 -12.04 -5.40
C CYS A 223 -24.13 -11.60 -5.66
N LYS A 224 -24.79 -10.93 -4.71
CA LYS A 224 -26.15 -10.38 -4.88
C LYS A 224 -26.22 -9.31 -5.98
N GLN A 225 -25.16 -8.52 -6.14
CA GLN A 225 -25.03 -7.52 -7.20
C GLN A 225 -24.52 -8.09 -8.54
N ASN A 226 -24.47 -9.42 -8.68
CA ASN A 226 -24.00 -10.09 -9.90
C ASN A 226 -22.54 -9.74 -10.29
N LEU A 227 -21.67 -9.54 -9.29
CA LEU A 227 -20.23 -9.29 -9.45
C LEU A 227 -19.36 -10.46 -8.94
N PRO A 228 -19.51 -11.68 -9.48
CA PRO A 228 -18.89 -12.88 -8.94
C PRO A 228 -17.35 -12.88 -9.03
N ILE A 229 -16.77 -12.31 -10.10
CA ILE A 229 -15.31 -12.21 -10.25
C ILE A 229 -14.72 -11.33 -9.16
N ALA A 230 -15.40 -10.23 -8.79
CA ALA A 230 -14.97 -9.40 -7.68
C ALA A 230 -15.03 -10.14 -6.33
N SER A 231 -16.08 -10.94 -6.11
CA SER A 231 -16.19 -11.81 -4.92
C SER A 231 -15.07 -12.83 -4.83
N VAL A 232 -14.71 -13.47 -5.96
CA VAL A 232 -13.61 -14.45 -6.01
C VAL A 232 -12.28 -13.79 -5.71
N LYS A 233 -12.01 -12.62 -6.31
CA LYS A 233 -10.79 -11.86 -6.03
C LYS A 233 -10.68 -11.46 -4.55
N LEU A 234 -11.79 -11.04 -3.92
CA LEU A 234 -11.83 -10.76 -2.48
C LEU A 234 -11.52 -12.02 -1.65
N ALA A 235 -12.13 -13.16 -1.98
CA ALA A 235 -11.92 -14.41 -1.26
C ALA A 235 -10.47 -14.92 -1.38
N LEU A 236 -9.87 -14.85 -2.57
CA LEU A 236 -8.48 -15.24 -2.83
C LEU A 236 -7.45 -14.33 -2.14
N ARG A 237 -7.83 -13.09 -1.86
CA ARG A 237 -7.02 -12.16 -1.05
C ARG A 237 -7.19 -12.39 0.45
N SER A 238 -8.33 -12.95 0.86
CA SER A 238 -8.55 -13.35 2.24
C SER A 238 -7.69 -14.57 2.58
N SER A 239 -7.11 -14.61 3.77
CA SER A 239 -6.35 -15.78 4.25
C SER A 239 -7.28 -16.92 4.74
N HIS A 240 -8.55 -16.92 4.36
CA HIS A 240 -9.57 -17.83 4.89
C HIS A 240 -9.87 -18.98 3.94
N GLU A 241 -9.32 -20.17 4.25
CA GLU A 241 -9.42 -21.37 3.40
C GLU A 241 -10.86 -21.77 3.04
N LYS A 242 -11.82 -21.59 3.97
CA LYS A 242 -13.25 -21.88 3.72
C LYS A 242 -13.84 -20.99 2.62
N LEU A 243 -13.55 -19.69 2.68
CA LEU A 243 -14.04 -18.71 1.70
C LEU A 243 -13.37 -18.92 0.34
N ILE A 244 -12.07 -19.26 0.34
CA ILE A 244 -11.34 -19.63 -0.89
C ILE A 244 -12.04 -20.80 -1.57
N LYS A 245 -12.32 -21.90 -0.85
CA LYS A 245 -13.02 -23.08 -1.40
C LYS A 245 -14.39 -22.74 -1.98
N GLN A 246 -15.19 -21.93 -1.27
CA GLN A 246 -16.49 -21.48 -1.76
C GLN A 246 -16.35 -20.64 -3.04
N SER A 247 -15.34 -19.76 -3.10
CA SER A 247 -15.12 -18.89 -4.25
C SER A 247 -14.71 -19.64 -5.52
N ILE A 248 -13.93 -20.72 -5.39
CA ILE A 248 -13.57 -21.57 -6.54
C ILE A 248 -14.81 -22.25 -7.13
N ASN A 249 -15.76 -22.68 -6.29
CA ASN A 249 -17.05 -23.20 -6.78
C ASN A 249 -17.90 -22.12 -7.47
N LEU A 250 -17.78 -20.85 -7.08
CA LEU A 250 -18.45 -19.76 -7.79
C LEU A 250 -17.83 -19.53 -9.17
N LEU A 251 -16.50 -19.66 -9.27
CA LEU A 251 -15.74 -19.50 -10.50
C LEU A 251 -16.08 -20.59 -11.54
N SER A 252 -16.50 -21.80 -11.13
CA SER A 252 -16.81 -22.88 -12.09
C SER A 252 -18.01 -22.56 -12.97
N ASN A 253 -18.90 -21.70 -12.47
CA ASN A 253 -20.14 -21.33 -13.14
C ASN A 253 -19.98 -20.05 -13.98
N GLN A 254 -18.79 -19.43 -13.99
CA GLN A 254 -18.54 -18.19 -14.71
C GLN A 254 -18.03 -18.47 -16.13
N THR A 255 -18.38 -17.56 -17.04
CA THR A 255 -17.93 -17.57 -18.44
C THR A 255 -17.33 -16.23 -18.89
N GLN A 256 -17.47 -15.17 -18.10
CA GLN A 256 -17.04 -13.81 -18.41
C GLN A 256 -16.02 -13.30 -17.38
N GLY A 257 -15.06 -12.46 -17.82
CA GLY A 257 -14.03 -11.86 -16.95
C GLY A 257 -12.96 -12.85 -16.44
N ILE A 258 -12.79 -13.97 -17.15
CA ILE A 258 -11.90 -15.08 -16.79
C ILE A 258 -10.45 -14.81 -17.22
N ASP A 259 -10.27 -13.88 -18.15
CA ASP A 259 -9.01 -13.37 -18.69
C ASP A 259 -8.38 -12.25 -17.84
N ASP A 260 -9.00 -11.89 -16.71
CA ASP A 260 -8.49 -10.90 -15.77
C ASP A 260 -7.11 -11.32 -15.21
N VAL A 261 -6.08 -10.55 -15.56
CA VAL A 261 -4.68 -10.80 -15.15
C VAL A 261 -4.53 -10.85 -13.63
N ASP A 262 -5.23 -9.99 -12.89
CA ASP A 262 -5.15 -9.93 -11.43
C ASP A 262 -5.78 -11.18 -10.80
N LEU A 263 -6.88 -11.69 -11.39
CA LEU A 263 -7.45 -12.99 -11.00
C LEU A 263 -6.46 -14.14 -11.25
N LEU A 264 -5.82 -14.19 -12.42
CA LEU A 264 -4.86 -15.24 -12.77
C LEU A 264 -3.66 -15.24 -11.82
N GLN A 265 -3.14 -14.06 -11.48
CA GLN A 265 -2.07 -13.92 -10.50
C GLN A 265 -2.48 -14.44 -9.12
N LEU A 266 -3.70 -14.17 -8.67
CA LEU A 266 -4.21 -14.64 -7.37
C LEU A 266 -4.40 -16.15 -7.31
N ILE A 267 -4.85 -16.78 -8.41
CA ILE A 267 -4.99 -18.25 -8.48
C ILE A 267 -3.60 -18.90 -8.36
N LEU A 268 -2.60 -18.35 -9.05
CA LEU A 268 -1.23 -18.85 -9.03
C LEU A 268 -0.55 -18.64 -7.68
N SER A 269 -0.69 -17.45 -7.08
CA SER A 269 -0.08 -17.14 -5.79
C SER A 269 -0.62 -18.03 -4.66
N ASN A 270 -1.90 -18.41 -4.73
CA ASN A 270 -2.53 -19.33 -3.78
C ASN A 270 -2.32 -20.82 -4.10
N LYS A 271 -1.52 -21.16 -5.13
CA LYS A 271 -1.26 -22.56 -5.56
C LYS A 271 -2.54 -23.34 -5.91
N LEU A 272 -3.55 -22.65 -6.48
CA LEU A 272 -4.86 -23.22 -6.80
C LEU A 272 -4.96 -23.72 -8.24
N ALA A 273 -3.85 -23.71 -9.01
CA ALA A 273 -3.82 -24.19 -10.39
C ALA A 273 -4.43 -25.61 -10.57
N PRO A 274 -4.21 -26.59 -9.67
CA PRO A 274 -4.84 -27.91 -9.80
C PRO A 274 -6.36 -27.91 -9.62
N GLN A 275 -6.90 -26.97 -8.83
CA GLN A 275 -8.35 -26.90 -8.57
C GLN A 275 -9.12 -26.31 -9.74
N VAL A 276 -8.43 -25.60 -10.63
CA VAL A 276 -9.05 -24.94 -11.78
C VAL A 276 -8.86 -25.66 -13.11
N VAL A 277 -8.18 -26.82 -13.14
CA VAL A 277 -7.86 -27.57 -14.37
C VAL A 277 -9.09 -27.87 -15.22
N SER A 278 -10.19 -28.27 -14.58
CA SER A 278 -11.45 -28.61 -15.27
C SER A 278 -12.29 -27.38 -15.66
N MET A 279 -11.81 -26.16 -15.44
CA MET A 279 -12.56 -24.91 -15.59
C MET A 279 -12.03 -24.09 -16.78
N PRO A 280 -12.86 -23.22 -17.40
CA PRO A 280 -12.45 -22.40 -18.55
C PRO A 280 -11.28 -21.43 -18.26
N VAL A 281 -11.03 -21.11 -16.99
CA VAL A 281 -9.92 -20.25 -16.55
C VAL A 281 -8.55 -20.88 -16.75
N PHE A 282 -8.47 -22.22 -16.81
CA PHE A 282 -7.18 -22.90 -16.89
C PHE A 282 -6.43 -22.60 -18.19
N SER A 283 -7.11 -22.53 -19.33
CA SER A 283 -6.48 -22.20 -20.62
C SER A 283 -5.89 -20.78 -20.61
N HIS A 284 -6.58 -19.84 -20.00
CA HIS A 284 -6.13 -18.45 -19.83
C HIS A 284 -4.94 -18.39 -18.86
N LEU A 285 -4.97 -19.15 -17.77
CA LEU A 285 -3.88 -19.26 -16.81
C LEU A 285 -2.60 -19.80 -17.46
N ILE A 286 -2.70 -20.87 -18.27
CA ILE A 286 -1.54 -21.43 -18.98
C ILE A 286 -0.99 -20.41 -19.99
N THR A 287 -1.88 -19.78 -20.78
CA THR A 287 -1.47 -18.75 -21.75
C THR A 287 -0.75 -17.59 -21.07
N TYR A 288 -1.26 -17.12 -19.93
CA TYR A 288 -0.65 -16.07 -19.13
C TYR A 288 0.74 -16.46 -18.61
N VAL A 289 0.88 -17.66 -18.03
CA VAL A 289 2.17 -18.19 -17.56
C VAL A 289 3.20 -18.25 -18.68
N LEU A 290 2.80 -18.72 -19.88
CA LEU A 290 3.69 -18.78 -21.04
C LEU A 290 4.11 -17.38 -21.53
N GLN A 291 3.20 -16.41 -21.52
CA GLN A 291 3.48 -15.02 -21.94
C GLN A 291 4.44 -14.30 -20.99
N CYS A 292 4.38 -14.60 -19.69
CA CYS A 292 5.27 -14.00 -18.69
C CYS A 292 6.67 -14.64 -18.65
N GLN A 293 6.93 -15.69 -19.43
CA GLN A 293 8.24 -16.35 -19.46
C GLN A 293 9.33 -15.42 -20.02
N GLY A 294 10.47 -15.38 -19.33
CA GLY A 294 11.64 -14.63 -19.77
C GLY A 294 11.65 -13.15 -19.36
N GLN A 295 10.68 -12.70 -18.56
CA GLN A 295 10.77 -11.39 -17.92
C GLN A 295 11.81 -11.44 -16.78
N PRO A 296 12.71 -10.44 -16.69
CA PRO A 296 13.84 -10.45 -15.75
C PRO A 296 13.43 -10.41 -14.27
N GLU A 297 12.18 -10.06 -13.96
CA GLU A 297 11.62 -9.94 -12.60
C GLU A 297 10.31 -10.72 -12.44
N SER A 298 10.18 -11.88 -13.09
CA SER A 298 8.97 -12.71 -12.93
C SER A 298 8.90 -13.34 -11.53
N PRO A 299 7.80 -13.14 -10.77
CA PRO A 299 7.57 -13.76 -9.46
C PRO A 299 7.73 -15.29 -9.45
N GLU A 300 8.17 -15.86 -8.33
CA GLU A 300 8.43 -17.30 -8.19
C GLU A 300 7.20 -18.17 -8.50
N TYR A 301 6.00 -17.69 -8.13
CA TYR A 301 4.73 -18.39 -8.40
C TYR A 301 4.38 -18.50 -9.89
N LEU A 302 5.06 -17.77 -10.78
CA LEU A 302 4.91 -17.86 -12.23
C LEU A 302 5.83 -18.90 -12.88
N ASN A 303 6.68 -19.58 -12.11
CA ASN A 303 7.59 -20.58 -12.65
C ASN A 303 6.82 -21.78 -13.23
N PRO A 304 6.90 -22.05 -14.55
CA PRO A 304 6.19 -23.14 -15.20
C PRO A 304 6.53 -24.52 -14.59
N SER A 305 7.75 -24.69 -14.09
CA SER A 305 8.19 -25.94 -13.48
C SER A 305 7.52 -26.20 -12.14
N MET A 306 7.30 -25.15 -11.34
CA MET A 306 6.60 -25.26 -10.06
C MET A 306 5.12 -25.54 -10.26
N ILE A 307 4.49 -24.87 -11.24
CA ILE A 307 3.09 -25.11 -11.59
C ILE A 307 2.91 -26.54 -12.11
N ALA A 308 3.81 -27.03 -12.96
CA ALA A 308 3.79 -28.41 -13.43
C ALA A 308 3.97 -29.41 -12.28
N ALA A 309 4.83 -29.13 -11.30
CA ALA A 309 4.97 -29.97 -10.11
C ALA A 309 3.65 -30.02 -9.29
N GLN A 310 3.00 -28.88 -9.07
CA GLN A 310 1.70 -28.82 -8.38
C GLN A 310 0.62 -29.63 -9.12
N LEU A 311 0.57 -29.54 -10.45
CA LEU A 311 -0.35 -30.32 -11.28
C LEU A 311 -0.06 -31.82 -11.19
N ALA A 312 1.23 -32.20 -11.25
CA ALA A 312 1.67 -33.59 -11.15
C ALA A 312 1.33 -34.20 -9.78
N GLU A 313 1.57 -33.47 -8.69
CA GLU A 313 1.22 -33.88 -7.31
C GLU A 313 -0.29 -34.10 -7.13
N ALA A 314 -1.11 -33.29 -7.80
CA ALA A 314 -2.56 -33.43 -7.81
C ALA A 314 -3.08 -34.53 -8.77
N GLY A 315 -2.20 -35.19 -9.53
CA GLY A 315 -2.54 -36.28 -10.45
C GLY A 315 -2.73 -35.89 -11.92
N PHE A 316 -2.60 -34.60 -12.25
CA PHE A 316 -2.75 -34.05 -13.62
C PHE A 316 -1.43 -34.12 -14.41
N GLN A 317 -0.93 -35.34 -14.63
CA GLN A 317 0.36 -35.58 -15.26
C GLN A 317 0.40 -35.14 -16.74
N ALA A 318 -0.71 -35.27 -17.46
CA ALA A 318 -0.79 -34.91 -18.88
C ALA A 318 -0.72 -33.38 -19.07
N GLU A 319 -1.42 -32.64 -18.22
CA GLU A 319 -1.45 -31.18 -18.19
C GLU A 319 -0.10 -30.61 -17.74
N ALA A 320 0.49 -31.20 -16.70
CA ALA A 320 1.84 -30.86 -16.24
C ALA A 320 2.89 -31.05 -17.35
N GLY A 321 2.86 -32.20 -18.04
CA GLY A 321 3.74 -32.48 -19.16
C GLY A 321 3.54 -31.52 -20.33
N SER A 322 2.28 -31.22 -20.67
CA SER A 322 1.93 -30.29 -21.74
C SER A 322 2.44 -28.87 -21.47
N LEU A 323 2.28 -28.37 -20.25
CA LEU A 323 2.80 -27.06 -19.83
C LEU A 323 4.32 -26.98 -19.98
N LEU A 324 5.05 -28.00 -19.52
CA LEU A 324 6.52 -28.04 -19.62
C LEU A 324 7.01 -28.10 -21.08
N LEU A 325 6.32 -28.85 -21.94
CA LEU A 325 6.64 -28.91 -23.36
C LEU A 325 6.42 -27.55 -24.04
N GLN A 326 5.30 -26.89 -23.75
CA GLN A 326 4.98 -25.56 -24.28
C GLN A 326 5.93 -24.46 -23.77
N ALA A 327 6.35 -24.55 -22.50
CA ALA A 327 7.34 -23.64 -21.94
C ALA A 327 8.70 -23.80 -22.65
N LYS A 328 9.16 -25.04 -22.83
CA LYS A 328 10.44 -25.32 -23.50
C LYS A 328 10.43 -24.91 -24.98
N SER A 329 9.34 -25.15 -25.70
CA SER A 329 9.23 -24.76 -27.11
C SER A 329 9.26 -23.23 -27.26
N SER A 330 8.53 -22.51 -26.40
CA SER A 330 8.48 -21.04 -26.38
C SER A 330 9.85 -20.42 -26.11
N HIS A 331 10.60 -20.95 -25.13
CA HIS A 331 11.99 -20.53 -24.89
C HIS A 331 12.91 -20.78 -26.09
N SER A 332 12.79 -21.92 -26.78
CA SER A 332 13.63 -22.21 -27.95
C SER A 332 13.35 -21.24 -29.12
N ILE A 333 12.08 -20.87 -29.35
CA ILE A 333 11.69 -19.93 -30.40
C ILE A 333 12.23 -18.53 -30.08
N VAL A 334 12.11 -18.08 -28.84
CA VAL A 334 12.63 -16.77 -28.40
C VAL A 334 14.16 -16.71 -28.49
N LEU A 335 14.86 -17.79 -28.11
CA LEU A 335 16.31 -17.90 -28.27
C LEU A 335 16.73 -17.87 -29.75
N THR A 336 15.97 -18.55 -30.62
CA THR A 336 16.21 -18.55 -32.07
C THR A 336 15.95 -17.18 -32.69
N PHE A 337 14.91 -16.47 -32.24
CA PHE A 337 14.61 -15.12 -32.71
C PHE A 337 15.64 -14.08 -32.24
N ASN A 338 16.04 -14.13 -30.97
CA ASN A 338 17.09 -13.26 -30.44
C ASN A 338 18.44 -13.52 -31.12
N SER A 339 18.81 -14.78 -31.35
CA SER A 339 20.04 -15.10 -32.10
C SER A 339 19.97 -14.66 -33.56
N ALA A 340 18.81 -14.74 -34.21
CA ALA A 340 18.59 -14.19 -35.54
C ALA A 340 18.71 -12.64 -35.55
N LEU A 341 18.09 -11.94 -34.60
CA LEU A 341 18.19 -10.49 -34.47
C LEU A 341 19.62 -10.03 -34.16
N VAL A 342 20.34 -10.73 -33.27
CA VAL A 342 21.75 -10.46 -33.01
C VAL A 342 22.57 -10.63 -34.28
N SER A 343 22.32 -11.69 -35.06
CA SER A 343 23.01 -11.93 -36.33
C SER A 343 22.72 -10.84 -37.38
N VAL A 344 21.47 -10.38 -37.47
CA VAL A 344 21.06 -9.27 -38.35
C VAL A 344 21.67 -7.95 -37.89
N SER A 345 21.70 -7.67 -36.57
CA SER A 345 22.35 -6.49 -36.01
C SER A 345 23.85 -6.47 -36.27
N HIS A 346 24.49 -7.65 -36.28
CA HIS A 346 25.91 -7.79 -36.57
C HIS A 346 26.23 -7.56 -38.06
N TRP A 347 25.28 -7.85 -38.94
CA TRP A 347 25.33 -7.57 -40.36
C TRP A 347 25.09 -6.08 -40.67
N LEU A 348 24.11 -5.46 -40.02
CA LEU A 348 23.82 -4.03 -40.14
C LEU A 348 24.95 -3.13 -39.61
N LYS A 349 25.74 -3.59 -38.62
CA LYS A 349 26.94 -2.89 -38.15
C LYS A 349 28.17 -3.03 -39.07
N LYS A 350 28.10 -3.91 -40.08
CA LYS A 350 29.17 -4.13 -41.07
C LYS A 350 28.90 -3.47 -42.43
N LEU A 351 27.72 -2.88 -42.60
CA LEU A 351 27.41 -1.88 -43.63
C LEU A 351 27.71 -0.49 -43.06
#